data_AF-A0ABD0ZB30-F1
#
_entry.id   AF-A0ABD0ZB30-F1
#
_cell.length_a   1.000
_cell.length_b   1.000
_cell.length_c   1.000
_cell.angle_alpha   90.00
_cell.angle_beta   90.00
_cell.angle_gamma   90.00
#
_symmetry.space_group_name_H-M   'P 1'
#
loop_
_entity.id
_entity.type
_entity.pdbx_description
1 polymer ?
#
loop_
_entity_poly.entity_id
_entity_poly.type
_entity_poly.pdbx_seq_one_letter_code
_entity_poly.pdbx_strand_id
1 'polypeptide(L)'
;MTLTKISLVLLLSLLFVYFETVKSQNCSCAPNLCCSQFGYCGTTADYCGSTCRSGPCRGGGPPTGAGLVGSIVTQSFFNNIINQAGNNCAGKRFYSRDSFINATNTFPSFANSVTRREIATMFAHFTHETGHFCYIEEINGASHDFCQMSNTQYPCVPGKSYHGRGPVFLSWNFNYGPCGQSLGLDLLRQPELVGSNHYKKTG
;
A
#
# COMPACT_ATOMS: atom_id res chain seq x y z
N MET A 1 -32.82 -0.65 -27.15
CA MET A 1 -31.55 0.08 -27.41
C MET A 1 -31.56 1.53 -26.93
N THR A 2 -32.71 2.13 -26.58
CA THR A 2 -32.82 3.49 -26.03
C THR A 2 -32.61 3.53 -24.51
N LEU A 3 -33.06 2.50 -23.78
CA LEU A 3 -32.91 2.41 -22.31
C LEU A 3 -31.44 2.34 -21.84
N THR A 4 -30.60 1.57 -22.54
CA THR A 4 -29.16 1.45 -22.22
C THR A 4 -28.39 2.75 -22.47
N LYS A 5 -28.80 3.53 -23.48
CA LYS A 5 -28.21 4.86 -23.74
C LYS A 5 -28.57 5.87 -22.65
N ILE A 6 -29.80 5.85 -22.15
CA ILE A 6 -30.24 6.74 -21.05
C ILE A 6 -29.50 6.40 -19.74
N SER A 7 -29.31 5.11 -19.45
CA SER A 7 -28.56 4.67 -18.28
C SER A 7 -27.07 5.05 -18.35
N LEU A 8 -26.45 4.95 -19.54
CA LEU A 8 -25.07 5.38 -19.76
C LEU A 8 -24.89 6.90 -19.60
N VAL A 9 -25.85 7.69 -20.10
CA VAL A 9 -25.84 9.16 -19.99
C VAL A 9 -26.03 9.60 -18.53
N LEU A 10 -26.87 8.91 -17.76
CA LEU A 10 -27.02 9.16 -16.31
C LEU A 10 -25.76 8.78 -15.53
N LEU A 11 -25.11 7.66 -15.88
CA LEU A 11 -23.88 7.23 -15.22
C LEU A 11 -22.72 8.19 -15.50
N LEU A 12 -22.58 8.64 -16.75
CA LEU A 12 -21.56 9.60 -17.18
C LEU A 12 -21.80 10.98 -16.55
N SER A 13 -23.05 11.44 -16.48
CA SER A 13 -23.36 12.72 -15.82
C SER A 13 -23.11 12.69 -14.31
N LEU A 14 -23.39 11.57 -13.63
CA LEU A 14 -22.99 11.36 -12.23
C LEU A 14 -21.48 11.34 -12.03
N LEU A 15 -20.72 10.75 -12.95
CA LEU A 15 -19.25 10.79 -12.97
C LEU A 15 -18.72 12.22 -13.12
N PHE A 16 -19.24 13.01 -14.07
CA PHE A 16 -18.85 14.40 -14.28
C PHE A 16 -19.16 15.30 -13.07
N VAL A 17 -20.29 15.09 -12.38
CA VAL A 17 -20.62 15.82 -11.14
C VAL A 17 -19.71 15.40 -9.96
N TYR A 18 -19.21 14.16 -9.95
CA TYR A 18 -18.21 13.71 -8.98
C TYR A 18 -16.81 14.30 -9.22
N PHE A 19 -16.41 14.51 -10.48
CA PHE A 19 -15.10 15.11 -10.80
C PHE A 19 -14.98 16.57 -10.36
N GLU A 20 -16.08 17.34 -10.34
CA GLU A 20 -16.07 18.76 -9.95
C GLU A 20 -15.98 19.01 -8.43
N THR A 21 -15.99 17.96 -7.59
CA THR A 21 -15.76 18.12 -6.14
C THR A 21 -14.47 17.50 -5.62
N VAL A 22 -13.64 16.90 -6.49
CA VAL A 22 -12.27 16.56 -6.12
C VAL A 22 -11.35 17.73 -6.46
N LYS A 23 -11.61 18.89 -5.85
CA LYS A 23 -10.58 19.92 -5.72
C LYS A 23 -9.45 19.28 -4.93
N SER A 24 -8.29 19.17 -5.56
CA SER A 24 -7.02 18.80 -4.95
C SER A 24 -6.87 19.47 -3.58
N GLN A 25 -6.78 18.67 -2.51
CA GLN A 25 -6.61 19.12 -1.13
C GLN A 25 -5.16 19.57 -0.88
N ASN A 26 -4.64 20.47 -1.72
CA ASN A 26 -3.26 20.89 -1.66
C ASN A 26 -3.15 22.06 -0.67
N CYS A 27 -2.53 21.80 0.47
CA CYS A 27 -2.32 22.75 1.56
C CYS A 27 -1.27 23.83 1.18
N SER A 28 -1.61 24.74 0.26
CA SER A 28 -0.77 25.90 -0.11
C SER A 28 -1.00 27.09 0.83
N CYS A 29 -0.93 26.85 2.14
CA CYS A 29 -1.14 27.90 3.13
C CYS A 29 0.06 28.87 3.21
N ALA A 30 -0.19 30.13 3.58
CA ALA A 30 0.86 31.08 3.89
C ALA A 30 1.74 30.55 5.06
N PRO A 31 3.03 30.96 5.16
CA PRO A 31 3.98 30.35 6.11
C PRO A 31 3.56 30.36 7.58
N ASN A 32 2.71 31.31 7.97
CA ASN A 32 2.21 31.51 9.33
C ASN A 32 0.82 30.88 9.58
N LEU A 33 0.28 30.13 8.63
CA LEU A 33 -1.04 29.49 8.73
C LEU A 33 -0.91 27.97 8.81
N CYS A 34 -1.74 27.35 9.65
CA CYS A 34 -1.88 25.91 9.74
C CYS A 34 -2.86 25.40 8.69
N CYS A 35 -2.56 24.26 8.07
CA CYS A 35 -3.53 23.53 7.28
C CYS A 35 -4.29 22.55 8.17
N SER A 36 -5.60 22.73 8.32
CA SER A 36 -6.44 21.86 9.11
C SER A 36 -6.54 20.45 8.51
N GLN A 37 -7.03 19.49 9.29
CA GLN A 37 -7.35 18.15 8.80
C GLN A 37 -8.34 18.13 7.61
N PHE A 38 -9.06 19.24 7.39
CA PHE A 38 -10.04 19.41 6.31
C PHE A 38 -9.47 20.18 5.11
N GLY A 39 -8.20 20.59 5.13
CA GLY A 39 -7.56 21.29 4.01
C GLY A 39 -7.82 22.80 3.98
N TYR A 40 -8.20 23.41 5.10
CA TYR A 40 -8.39 24.86 5.22
C TYR A 40 -7.23 25.50 5.98
N CYS A 41 -6.90 26.76 5.65
CA CYS A 41 -5.80 27.50 6.28
C CYS A 41 -6.34 28.40 7.41
N GLY A 42 -5.66 28.40 8.57
CA GLY A 42 -6.04 29.26 9.69
C GLY A 42 -5.06 29.17 10.87
N THR A 43 -5.31 29.94 11.93
CA THR A 43 -4.43 30.04 13.10
C THR A 43 -5.07 29.57 14.41
N THR A 44 -6.37 29.31 14.42
CA THR A 44 -7.10 28.87 15.63
C THR A 44 -6.84 27.39 15.91
N ALA A 45 -7.27 26.91 17.08
CA ALA A 45 -7.10 25.51 17.48
C ALA A 45 -7.75 24.52 16.50
N ASP A 46 -8.82 24.91 15.79
CA ASP A 46 -9.49 24.07 14.79
C ASP A 46 -8.62 23.80 13.56
N TYR A 47 -7.64 24.68 13.30
CA TYR A 47 -6.70 24.59 12.17
C TYR A 47 -5.35 24.07 12.61
N CYS A 48 -4.87 24.58 13.74
CA CYS A 48 -3.57 24.30 14.32
C CYS A 48 -3.62 23.22 15.40
N GLY A 49 -4.71 22.46 15.53
CA GLY A 49 -4.81 21.40 16.54
C GLY A 49 -3.92 20.19 16.24
N SER A 50 -4.08 19.12 17.00
CA SER A 50 -3.29 17.88 16.86
C SER A 50 -3.47 17.15 15.53
N THR A 51 -4.51 17.48 14.76
CA THR A 51 -4.82 16.89 13.44
C THR A 51 -4.41 17.78 12.27
N CYS A 52 -3.71 18.87 12.55
CA CYS A 52 -3.14 19.79 11.56
C CYS A 52 -2.17 19.05 10.61
N ARG A 53 -2.35 19.26 9.30
CA ARG A 53 -1.60 18.58 8.23
C ARG A 53 -0.23 19.21 7.97
N SER A 54 -0.12 20.53 8.10
CA SER A 54 1.11 21.31 7.85
C SER A 54 1.03 22.69 8.48
N GLY A 55 2.18 23.37 8.64
CA GLY A 55 2.27 24.69 9.30
C GLY A 55 2.56 24.60 10.81
N PRO A 56 2.37 25.69 11.58
CA PRO A 56 2.71 25.75 13.01
C PRO A 56 1.67 25.02 13.91
N CYS A 57 1.48 23.72 13.68
CA CYS A 57 0.56 22.86 14.43
C CYS A 57 0.91 22.78 15.94
N ARG A 58 -0.11 22.74 16.80
CA ARG A 58 -0.04 22.72 18.27
C ARG A 58 -0.48 21.35 18.80
N GLY A 59 0.39 20.69 19.56
CA GLY A 59 0.10 19.41 20.23
C GLY A 59 0.52 18.20 19.41
N GLY A 60 1.75 17.74 19.67
CA GLY A 60 2.41 16.68 18.91
C GLY A 60 2.82 17.20 17.53
N GLY A 61 4.10 17.11 17.18
CA GLY A 61 4.50 17.31 15.79
C GLY A 61 3.69 16.41 14.85
N PRO A 62 3.78 16.62 13.52
CA PRO A 62 3.17 15.70 12.56
C PRO A 62 3.47 14.27 13.01
N PRO A 63 2.46 13.38 13.02
CA PRO A 63 2.66 12.03 13.51
C PRO A 63 3.95 11.48 12.88
N THR A 64 4.85 10.95 13.71
CA THR A 64 6.00 10.19 13.21
C THR A 64 5.51 9.24 12.12
N GLY A 65 6.27 8.95 11.08
CA GLY A 65 5.76 8.21 9.90
C GLY A 65 4.91 6.98 10.23
N ALA A 66 5.25 6.26 11.31
CA ALA A 66 4.46 5.16 11.88
C ALA A 66 3.03 5.56 12.32
N GLY A 67 2.89 6.71 12.99
CA GLY A 67 1.61 7.26 13.42
C GLY A 67 0.72 7.73 12.27
N LEU A 68 1.30 8.28 11.19
CA LEU A 68 0.52 8.75 10.04
C LEU A 68 -0.12 7.57 9.31
N VAL A 69 0.69 6.59 8.90
CA VAL A 69 0.21 5.37 8.25
C VAL A 69 -0.78 4.64 9.16
N GLY A 70 -0.45 4.51 10.46
CA GLY A 70 -1.29 3.84 11.44
C GLY A 70 -2.66 4.49 11.66
N SER A 71 -2.75 5.81 11.50
CA SER A 71 -4.01 6.57 11.58
C SER A 71 -4.91 6.39 10.34
N ILE A 72 -4.31 6.08 9.18
CA ILE A 72 -5.05 5.81 7.94
C ILE A 72 -5.46 4.33 7.89
N VAL A 73 -4.48 3.44 8.05
CA VAL A 73 -4.69 1.99 8.09
C VAL A 73 -5.02 1.61 9.52
N THR A 74 -6.26 1.82 9.94
CA THR A 74 -6.75 1.34 11.24
C THR A 74 -6.94 -0.18 11.23
N GLN A 75 -7.06 -0.81 12.41
CA GLN A 75 -7.38 -2.25 12.48
C GLN A 75 -8.71 -2.57 11.81
N SER A 76 -9.71 -1.70 11.98
CA SER A 76 -11.02 -1.83 11.31
C SER A 76 -10.89 -1.75 9.80
N PHE A 77 -10.14 -0.76 9.27
CA PHE A 77 -9.87 -0.65 7.83
C PHE A 77 -9.25 -1.93 7.28
N PHE A 78 -8.18 -2.44 7.92
CA PHE A 78 -7.50 -3.65 7.48
C PHE A 78 -8.43 -4.86 7.54
N ASN A 79 -9.16 -5.04 8.65
CA ASN A 79 -10.10 -6.14 8.85
C ASN A 79 -11.23 -6.14 7.81
N ASN A 80 -11.78 -4.98 7.47
CA ASN A 80 -12.86 -4.86 6.48
C ASN A 80 -12.45 -5.32 5.07
N ILE A 81 -11.15 -5.28 4.76
CA ILE A 81 -10.60 -5.74 3.49
C ILE A 81 -10.29 -7.23 3.54
N ILE A 82 -9.50 -7.66 4.54
CA ILE A 82 -9.05 -9.06 4.62
C ILE A 82 -10.20 -10.03 4.93
N ASN A 83 -11.29 -9.56 5.54
CA ASN A 83 -12.48 -10.38 5.79
C ASN A 83 -13.32 -10.66 4.54
N GLN A 84 -13.05 -9.98 3.41
CA GLN A 84 -13.68 -10.32 2.12
C GLN A 84 -13.17 -11.66 1.58
N ALA A 85 -11.95 -12.06 1.96
CA ALA A 85 -11.42 -13.38 1.62
C ALA A 85 -12.10 -14.48 2.45
N GLY A 86 -12.20 -15.68 1.88
CA GLY A 86 -12.75 -16.85 2.58
C GLY A 86 -12.00 -17.17 3.88
N ASN A 87 -12.67 -17.81 4.84
CA ASN A 87 -12.08 -18.10 6.16
C ASN A 87 -10.87 -19.05 6.10
N ASN A 88 -10.81 -19.91 5.07
CA ASN A 88 -9.74 -20.89 4.90
C ASN A 88 -8.51 -20.35 4.15
N CYS A 89 -8.53 -19.08 3.75
CA CYS A 89 -7.42 -18.46 3.03
C CYS A 89 -6.14 -18.42 3.87
N ALA A 90 -5.05 -18.98 3.34
CA ALA A 90 -3.76 -19.02 4.03
C ALA A 90 -3.23 -17.62 4.37
N GLY A 91 -3.48 -16.64 3.48
CA GLY A 91 -3.04 -15.26 3.65
C GLY A 91 -3.62 -14.57 4.89
N LYS A 92 -4.77 -15.02 5.44
CA LYS A 92 -5.33 -14.51 6.70
C LYS A 92 -4.42 -14.73 7.92
N ARG A 93 -3.52 -15.71 7.86
CA ARG A 93 -2.51 -15.97 8.92
C ARG A 93 -1.16 -15.34 8.62
N PHE A 94 -1.00 -14.77 7.43
CA PHE A 94 0.25 -14.24 6.92
C PHE A 94 0.26 -12.71 6.94
N TYR A 95 -0.74 -12.08 6.31
CA TYR A 95 -0.86 -10.64 6.23
C TYR A 95 -1.48 -10.08 7.50
N SER A 96 -0.79 -9.11 8.11
CA SER A 96 -1.29 -8.38 9.28
C SER A 96 -1.12 -6.88 9.08
N ARG A 97 -1.98 -6.11 9.76
CA ARG A 97 -1.84 -4.65 9.83
C ARG A 97 -0.45 -4.27 10.35
N ASP A 98 0.03 -4.92 11.40
CA ASP A 98 1.30 -4.56 12.02
C ASP A 98 2.48 -4.87 11.12
N SER A 99 2.44 -5.98 10.37
CA SER A 99 3.43 -6.27 9.32
C SER A 99 3.45 -5.16 8.26
N PHE A 100 2.28 -4.65 7.85
CA PHE A 100 2.19 -3.53 6.92
C PHE A 100 2.79 -2.25 7.51
N ILE A 101 2.40 -1.86 8.73
CA ILE A 101 2.95 -0.66 9.39
C ILE A 101 4.47 -0.77 9.54
N ASN A 102 4.97 -1.92 10.00
CA ASN A 102 6.40 -2.16 10.15
C ASN A 102 7.15 -2.04 8.81
N ALA A 103 6.59 -2.59 7.72
CA ALA A 103 7.16 -2.43 6.40
C ALA A 103 7.17 -0.96 5.95
N THR A 104 6.08 -0.20 6.17
CA THR A 104 6.06 1.22 5.79
C THR A 104 7.08 2.06 6.57
N ASN A 105 7.40 1.68 7.81
CA ASN A 105 8.40 2.38 8.63
C ASN A 105 9.83 2.25 8.10
N THR A 106 10.13 1.24 7.27
CA THR A 106 11.44 1.14 6.60
C THR A 106 11.55 2.09 5.41
N PHE A 107 10.47 2.77 5.04
CA PHE A 107 10.44 3.78 3.97
C PHE A 107 9.96 5.13 4.53
N PRO A 108 10.81 5.88 5.28
CA PRO A 108 10.39 7.10 5.96
C PRO A 108 9.79 8.16 5.03
N SER A 109 10.31 8.30 3.81
CA SER A 109 9.74 9.22 2.81
C SER A 109 8.29 8.88 2.49
N PHE A 110 7.96 7.60 2.37
CA PHE A 110 6.57 7.15 2.20
C PHE A 110 5.78 7.40 3.49
N ALA A 111 6.26 6.88 4.62
CA ALA A 111 5.52 6.93 5.88
C ALA A 111 5.19 8.36 6.36
N ASN A 112 6.06 9.32 6.07
CA ASN A 112 5.90 10.71 6.50
C ASN A 112 5.00 11.55 5.59
N SER A 113 4.79 11.16 4.33
CA SER A 113 4.01 11.95 3.36
C SER A 113 2.82 11.22 2.75
N VAL A 114 2.58 9.96 3.14
CA VAL A 114 1.51 9.16 2.54
C VAL A 114 0.13 9.77 2.79
N THR A 115 -0.69 9.73 1.75
CA THR A 115 -2.08 10.17 1.76
C THR A 115 -3.04 8.99 1.87
N ARG A 116 -4.29 9.27 2.29
CA ARG A 116 -5.37 8.26 2.27
C ARG A 116 -5.60 7.67 0.88
N ARG A 117 -5.38 8.46 -0.18
CA ARG A 117 -5.55 8.03 -1.56
C ARG A 117 -4.47 7.03 -1.98
N GLU A 118 -3.21 7.29 -1.64
CA GLU A 118 -2.11 6.36 -1.93
C GLU A 118 -2.28 5.03 -1.20
N ILE A 119 -2.67 5.06 0.07
CA ILE A 119 -3.01 3.84 0.82
C ILE A 119 -4.17 3.09 0.15
N ALA A 120 -5.24 3.79 -0.24
CA ALA A 120 -6.38 3.16 -0.91
C ALA A 120 -5.96 2.52 -2.24
N THR A 121 -5.14 3.18 -3.04
CA THR A 121 -4.61 2.64 -4.29
C THR A 121 -3.72 1.41 -4.03
N MET A 122 -2.78 1.48 -3.09
CA MET A 122 -1.95 0.32 -2.71
C MET A 122 -2.81 -0.87 -2.31
N PHE A 123 -3.77 -0.67 -1.40
CA PHE A 123 -4.64 -1.77 -0.96
C PHE A 123 -5.54 -2.27 -2.08
N ALA A 124 -5.98 -1.43 -3.01
CA ALA A 124 -6.72 -1.89 -4.20
C ALA A 124 -5.86 -2.86 -5.04
N HIS A 125 -4.62 -2.49 -5.34
CA HIS A 125 -3.68 -3.38 -6.04
C HIS A 125 -3.43 -4.66 -5.23
N PHE A 126 -3.15 -4.54 -3.93
CA PHE A 126 -2.90 -5.71 -3.09
C PHE A 126 -4.09 -6.67 -3.10
N THR A 127 -5.31 -6.14 -2.99
CA THR A 127 -6.51 -6.96 -3.03
C THR A 127 -6.73 -7.62 -4.39
N HIS A 128 -6.39 -6.94 -5.48
CA HIS A 128 -6.50 -7.50 -6.82
C HIS A 128 -5.53 -8.66 -7.01
N GLU A 129 -4.24 -8.45 -6.73
CA GLU A 129 -3.20 -9.46 -6.95
C GLU A 129 -3.39 -10.68 -6.03
N THR A 130 -3.74 -10.47 -4.77
CA THR A 130 -3.78 -11.54 -3.77
C THR A 130 -5.15 -12.16 -3.54
N GLY A 131 -6.19 -11.68 -4.25
CA GLY A 131 -7.58 -12.07 -4.00
C GLY A 131 -8.02 -11.71 -2.58
N HIS A 132 -7.98 -10.42 -2.24
CA HIS A 132 -8.27 -9.89 -0.90
C HIS A 132 -7.37 -10.48 0.20
N PHE A 133 -6.06 -10.57 -0.05
CA PHE A 133 -5.06 -11.17 0.86
C PHE A 133 -5.29 -12.66 1.12
N CYS A 134 -5.87 -13.39 0.16
CA CYS A 134 -6.04 -14.83 0.28
C CYS A 134 -4.75 -15.59 -0.04
N TYR A 135 -4.05 -15.18 -1.10
CA TYR A 135 -2.88 -15.85 -1.63
C TYR A 135 -1.57 -15.15 -1.20
N ILE A 136 -0.59 -15.97 -0.83
CA ILE A 136 0.77 -15.53 -0.47
C ILE A 136 1.70 -15.70 -1.67
N GLU A 137 1.50 -16.81 -2.40
CA GLU A 137 2.22 -17.15 -3.61
C GLU A 137 1.23 -17.36 -4.75
N GLU A 138 1.71 -17.15 -5.97
CA GLU A 138 0.96 -17.39 -7.20
C GLU A 138 0.47 -18.84 -7.28
N ILE A 139 -0.79 -19.02 -7.69
CA ILE A 139 -1.39 -20.36 -7.81
C ILE A 139 -0.64 -21.12 -8.89
N ASN A 140 -0.08 -22.29 -8.52
CA ASN A 140 0.80 -23.09 -9.37
C ASN A 140 2.09 -22.36 -9.81
N GLY A 141 2.45 -21.22 -9.22
CA GLY A 141 3.64 -20.46 -9.63
C GLY A 141 4.93 -21.28 -9.56
N ALA A 142 5.04 -22.18 -8.58
CA ALA A 142 6.18 -23.08 -8.44
C ALA A 142 6.36 -24.08 -9.61
N SER A 143 5.40 -24.22 -10.53
CA SER A 143 5.56 -25.03 -11.76
C SER A 143 6.40 -24.34 -12.84
N HIS A 144 6.77 -23.08 -12.65
CA HIS A 144 7.62 -22.31 -13.56
C HIS A 144 8.72 -21.60 -12.77
N ASP A 145 9.88 -21.43 -13.39
CA ASP A 145 11.03 -20.80 -12.70
C ASP A 145 10.96 -19.27 -12.73
N PHE A 146 10.16 -18.66 -13.61
CA PHE A 146 10.08 -17.20 -13.83
C PHE A 146 11.48 -16.59 -13.97
N CYS A 147 12.32 -17.28 -14.71
CA CYS A 147 13.72 -16.94 -14.88
C CYS A 147 13.95 -16.44 -16.30
N GLN A 148 14.40 -15.19 -16.42
CA GLN A 148 14.97 -14.69 -17.67
C GLN A 148 16.47 -14.97 -17.69
N MET A 149 16.84 -16.09 -18.33
CA MET A 149 18.23 -16.55 -18.44
C MET A 149 19.18 -15.56 -19.12
N SER A 150 18.66 -14.67 -19.97
CA SER A 150 19.47 -13.64 -20.63
C SER A 150 19.83 -12.45 -19.74
N ASN A 151 19.25 -12.34 -18.54
CA ASN A 151 19.58 -11.26 -17.62
C ASN A 151 20.85 -11.59 -16.84
N THR A 152 21.96 -10.96 -17.22
CA THR A 152 23.28 -11.16 -16.59
C THR A 152 23.49 -10.32 -15.33
N GLN A 153 22.70 -9.26 -15.13
CA GLN A 153 22.78 -8.40 -13.93
C GLN A 153 22.17 -9.11 -12.72
N TYR A 154 21.07 -9.85 -12.92
CA TYR A 154 20.38 -10.61 -11.90
C TYR A 154 20.23 -12.07 -12.36
N PRO A 155 21.33 -12.85 -12.36
CA PRO A 155 21.32 -14.20 -12.89
C PRO A 155 20.42 -15.11 -12.06
N CYS A 156 19.77 -16.03 -12.75
CA CYS A 156 18.94 -17.03 -12.08
C CYS A 156 19.79 -18.02 -11.29
N VAL A 157 19.32 -18.37 -10.11
CA VAL A 157 19.96 -19.36 -9.23
C VAL A 157 19.36 -20.73 -9.50
N PRO A 158 20.16 -21.78 -9.77
CA PRO A 158 19.64 -23.13 -10.00
C PRO A 158 18.73 -23.61 -8.85
N GLY A 159 17.59 -24.22 -9.21
CA GLY A 159 16.61 -24.72 -8.25
C GLY A 159 15.77 -23.65 -7.56
N LYS A 160 15.87 -22.38 -8.00
CA LYS A 160 15.03 -21.28 -7.50
C LYS A 160 14.00 -20.87 -8.54
N SER A 161 12.79 -20.59 -8.03
CA SER A 161 11.67 -20.06 -8.80
C SER A 161 11.31 -18.65 -8.31
N TYR A 162 11.16 -17.74 -9.26
CA TYR A 162 10.83 -16.33 -9.04
C TYR A 162 9.37 -16.03 -9.37
N HIS A 163 8.46 -16.98 -9.12
CA HIS A 163 7.01 -16.75 -9.28
C HIS A 163 6.48 -15.69 -8.33
N GLY A 164 5.24 -15.26 -8.57
CA GLY A 164 4.62 -14.18 -7.80
C GLY A 164 4.56 -14.48 -6.31
N ARG A 165 5.12 -13.60 -5.47
CA ARG A 165 4.98 -13.66 -4.01
C ARG A 165 4.62 -12.32 -3.38
N GLY A 166 3.91 -12.40 -2.25
CA GLY A 166 3.56 -11.25 -1.43
C GLY A 166 2.47 -10.37 -2.03
N PRO A 167 2.26 -9.16 -1.47
CA PRO A 167 1.08 -8.34 -1.74
C PRO A 167 1.04 -7.73 -3.16
N VAL A 168 2.15 -7.77 -3.90
CA VAL A 168 2.25 -7.26 -5.28
C VAL A 168 2.63 -8.34 -6.29
N PHE A 169 2.61 -9.62 -5.88
CA PHE A 169 3.16 -10.73 -6.65
C PHE A 169 4.49 -10.38 -7.33
N LEU A 170 5.52 -10.13 -6.51
CA LEU A 170 6.87 -9.91 -7.02
C LEU A 170 7.28 -11.15 -7.85
N SER A 171 7.53 -10.95 -9.13
CA SER A 171 7.85 -11.99 -10.10
C SER A 171 9.10 -11.65 -10.88
N TRP A 172 9.80 -12.67 -11.37
CA TRP A 172 11.01 -12.60 -12.18
C TRP A 172 12.31 -12.23 -11.46
N ASN A 173 13.39 -12.94 -11.82
CA ASN A 173 14.76 -12.73 -11.30
C ASN A 173 15.19 -11.25 -11.33
N PHE A 174 14.87 -10.54 -12.40
CA PHE A 174 15.22 -9.13 -12.58
C PHE A 174 14.45 -8.16 -11.69
N ASN A 175 13.37 -8.59 -11.03
CA ASN A 175 12.69 -7.80 -9.99
C ASN A 175 13.10 -8.27 -8.57
N TYR A 176 13.29 -9.58 -8.37
CA TYR A 176 13.77 -10.12 -7.09
C TYR A 176 15.15 -9.57 -6.73
N GLY A 177 16.07 -9.50 -7.69
CA GLY A 177 17.42 -8.96 -7.50
C GLY A 177 17.46 -7.52 -6.94
N PRO A 178 16.94 -6.51 -7.65
CA PRO A 178 16.96 -5.13 -7.16
C PRO A 178 16.09 -4.93 -5.90
N CYS A 179 14.97 -5.66 -5.77
CA CYS A 179 14.15 -5.62 -4.56
C CYS A 179 14.98 -6.09 -3.34
N GLY A 180 15.69 -7.21 -3.46
CA GLY A 180 16.54 -7.74 -2.41
C GLY A 180 17.66 -6.77 -2.04
N GLN A 181 18.32 -6.17 -3.03
CA GLN A 181 19.35 -5.16 -2.79
C GLN A 181 18.82 -3.96 -1.98
N SER A 182 17.65 -3.45 -2.33
CA SER A 182 16.99 -2.33 -1.62
C SER A 182 16.65 -2.68 -0.16
N LEU A 183 16.32 -3.95 0.10
CA LEU A 183 15.95 -4.46 1.43
C LEU A 183 17.13 -5.03 2.23
N GLY A 184 18.33 -5.12 1.65
CA GLY A 184 19.47 -5.82 2.27
C GLY A 184 19.27 -7.34 2.39
N LEU A 185 18.46 -7.94 1.52
CA LEU A 185 18.15 -9.37 1.49
C LEU A 185 18.68 -10.02 0.19
N ASP A 186 19.23 -11.22 0.27
CA ASP A 186 19.62 -11.99 -0.92
C ASP A 186 18.40 -12.71 -1.53
N LEU A 187 17.48 -11.94 -2.12
CA LEU A 187 16.25 -12.46 -2.72
C LEU A 187 16.49 -13.24 -4.03
N LEU A 188 17.69 -13.20 -4.61
CA LEU A 188 18.04 -14.08 -5.74
C LEU A 188 18.29 -15.51 -5.28
N ARG A 189 19.02 -15.68 -4.17
CA ARG A 189 19.27 -17.00 -3.57
C ARG A 189 18.19 -17.44 -2.59
N GLN A 190 17.40 -16.53 -2.06
CA GLN A 190 16.33 -16.82 -1.09
C GLN A 190 15.01 -16.13 -1.48
N PRO A 191 14.46 -16.36 -2.69
CA PRO A 191 13.19 -15.75 -3.12
C PRO A 191 12.00 -16.10 -2.22
N GLU A 192 12.05 -17.27 -1.56
CA GLU A 192 11.05 -17.70 -0.58
C GLU A 192 10.85 -16.73 0.59
N LEU A 193 11.82 -15.85 0.87
CA LEU A 193 11.72 -14.86 1.94
C LEU A 193 10.51 -13.95 1.77
N VAL A 194 10.14 -13.61 0.53
CA VAL A 194 8.98 -12.75 0.22
C VAL A 194 7.66 -13.38 0.65
N GLY A 195 7.56 -14.71 0.58
CA GLY A 195 6.39 -15.49 1.01
C GLY A 195 6.47 -15.93 2.48
N SER A 196 7.45 -15.45 3.25
CA SER A 196 7.71 -15.90 4.61
C SER A 196 7.64 -14.76 5.63
N ASN A 197 7.10 -15.03 6.82
CA ASN A 197 7.05 -14.06 7.90
C ASN A 197 8.32 -14.18 8.77
N HIS A 198 9.38 -13.46 8.39
CA HIS A 198 10.62 -13.41 9.19
C HIS A 198 10.44 -12.72 10.55
N TYR A 199 9.46 -11.81 10.67
CA TYR A 199 9.19 -11.04 11.90
C TYR A 199 8.60 -11.87 13.06
N LYS A 200 8.23 -13.14 12.86
CA LYS A 200 7.71 -14.02 13.93
C LYS A 200 8.77 -14.83 14.69
N LYS A 201 10.06 -14.72 14.35
CA LYS A 201 11.14 -15.52 14.98
C LYS A 201 11.88 -14.84 16.14
N THR A 202 11.42 -13.68 16.62
CA THR A 202 11.96 -13.03 17.82
C THR A 202 10.84 -12.81 18.83
N GLY A 203 10.55 -13.85 19.60
CA GLY A 203 9.62 -13.88 20.73
C GLY A 203 10.00 -15.03 21.64
#